data_AF-A0A3C1K433-F1
#
_entry.id   AF-A0A3C1K433-F1
#
_cell.length_a   1.000
_cell.length_b   1.000
_cell.length_c   1.000
_cell.angle_alpha   90.00
_cell.angle_beta   90.00
_cell.angle_gamma   90.00
#
_symmetry.space_group_name_H-M   'P 1'
#
loop_
_entity.id
_entity.type
_entity.pdbx_description
1 polymer ?
#
loop_
_entity_poly.entity_id
_entity_poly.type
_entity_poly.pdbx_seq_one_letter_code
_entity_poly.pdbx_strand_id
1 'polypeptide(L)'
;MIDFCWQLHSRPNDECLFIKGNSIETVKVIFDKANVINFKDYNPLEFETSNKARLNECKYRYNQHSRVKKYVLRKQYLESYAYYNRYVLEPLIDLLRLIYTPANTDYYLIHISHHLPQSEVSKLEFFAKITSVKDIEERITLAEKWFGELLERLDR
;
A
#
# COMPACT_ATOMS: atom_id res chain seq x y z
N MET A 1 -21.53 13.25 -2.03
CA MET A 1 -21.65 12.66 -3.38
C MET A 1 -21.97 11.19 -3.16
N ILE A 2 -23.07 10.67 -3.71
CA ILE A 2 -23.41 9.25 -3.61
C ILE A 2 -23.01 8.64 -4.95
N ASP A 3 -22.06 7.70 -4.93
CA ASP A 3 -21.73 6.90 -6.10
C ASP A 3 -22.69 5.71 -6.16
N PHE A 4 -23.33 5.52 -7.31
CA PHE A 4 -24.29 4.44 -7.53
C PHE A 4 -23.64 3.36 -8.38
N CYS A 5 -23.35 2.23 -7.76
CA CYS A 5 -22.89 1.04 -8.45
C CYS A 5 -24.09 0.15 -8.80
N TRP A 6 -24.17 -0.31 -10.04
CA TRP A 6 -25.16 -1.27 -10.51
C TRP A 6 -24.44 -2.54 -10.97
N GLN A 7 -24.95 -3.70 -10.55
CA GLN A 7 -24.38 -5.00 -10.88
C GLN A 7 -25.38 -5.82 -11.69
N LEU A 8 -24.87 -6.52 -12.70
CA LEU A 8 -25.69 -7.38 -13.56
C LEU A 8 -25.69 -8.81 -12.99
N HIS A 9 -26.87 -9.43 -12.98
CA HIS A 9 -27.06 -10.84 -12.61
C HIS A 9 -26.29 -11.85 -13.48
N SER A 10 -25.76 -11.41 -14.63
CA SER A 10 -24.92 -12.23 -15.51
C SER A 10 -23.44 -12.22 -15.12
N ARG A 11 -23.03 -11.40 -14.14
CA ARG A 11 -21.65 -11.40 -13.65
C ARG A 11 -21.35 -12.66 -12.85
N PRO A 12 -20.10 -13.15 -12.89
CA PRO A 12 -19.64 -14.19 -11.98
C PRO A 12 -19.90 -13.81 -10.52
N ASN A 13 -20.35 -14.77 -9.71
CA ASN A 13 -20.73 -14.52 -8.31
C ASN A 13 -19.54 -14.07 -7.44
N ASP A 14 -18.33 -14.44 -7.82
CA ASP A 14 -17.07 -14.06 -7.17
C ASP A 14 -16.66 -12.60 -7.43
N GLU A 15 -17.13 -11.98 -8.53
CA GLU A 15 -16.89 -10.56 -8.79
C GLU A 15 -17.76 -9.62 -7.92
N CYS A 16 -18.87 -10.13 -7.38
CA CYS A 16 -19.78 -9.39 -6.50
C CYS A 16 -19.70 -9.88 -5.05
N LEU A 17 -18.54 -10.44 -4.66
CA LEU A 17 -18.28 -10.99 -3.34
C LEU A 17 -17.49 -10.00 -2.48
N PHE A 18 -18.09 -9.54 -1.38
CA PHE A 18 -17.50 -8.56 -0.47
C PHE A 18 -17.14 -9.17 0.88
N ILE A 19 -16.10 -8.64 1.53
CA ILE A 19 -15.72 -9.06 2.88
C ILE A 19 -16.58 -8.30 3.90
N LYS A 20 -17.27 -9.03 4.79
CA LYS A 20 -18.07 -8.43 5.86
C LYS A 20 -17.19 -7.57 6.77
N GLY A 21 -17.65 -6.37 7.06
CA GLY A 21 -16.94 -5.44 7.96
C GLY A 21 -15.66 -4.84 7.35
N ASN A 22 -15.39 -5.04 6.06
CA ASN A 22 -14.30 -4.35 5.39
C ASN A 22 -14.58 -2.83 5.36
N SER A 23 -13.69 -2.05 5.97
CA SER A 23 -13.76 -0.59 6.01
C SER A 23 -13.33 0.09 4.70
N ILE A 24 -12.72 -0.66 3.79
CA ILE A 24 -12.19 -0.17 2.51
C ILE A 24 -13.24 -0.35 1.40
N GLU A 25 -13.66 -1.58 1.16
CA GLU A 25 -14.68 -1.93 0.15
C GLU A 25 -16.04 -2.17 0.81
N THR A 26 -16.61 -1.12 1.40
CA THR A 26 -17.93 -1.22 2.05
C THR A 26 -19.06 -1.08 1.03
N VAL A 27 -19.94 -2.08 0.95
CA VAL A 27 -21.13 -2.06 0.10
C VAL A 27 -22.40 -1.89 0.92
N LYS A 28 -23.24 -0.92 0.51
CA LYS A 28 -24.60 -0.76 1.03
C LYS A 28 -25.60 -1.19 -0.03
N VAL A 29 -26.23 -2.34 0.17
CA VAL A 29 -27.25 -2.86 -0.75
C VAL A 29 -28.55 -2.07 -0.57
N ILE A 30 -28.97 -1.38 -1.62
CA ILE A 30 -30.25 -0.63 -1.65
C ILE A 30 -31.37 -1.54 -2.18
N PHE A 31 -31.07 -2.36 -3.19
CA PHE A 31 -31.99 -3.31 -3.81
C PHE A 31 -31.20 -4.44 -4.46
N ASP A 32 -31.54 -5.69 -4.14
CA ASP A 32 -31.02 -6.88 -4.81
C ASP A 32 -32.06 -8.00 -4.78
N LYS A 33 -32.77 -8.19 -5.89
CA LYS A 33 -33.81 -9.23 -6.02
C LYS A 33 -33.23 -10.59 -6.40
N ALA A 34 -32.06 -10.61 -7.04
CA ALA A 34 -31.47 -11.80 -7.62
C ALA A 34 -30.35 -12.41 -6.75
N ASN A 35 -30.07 -11.82 -5.59
CA ASN A 35 -28.97 -12.19 -4.69
C ASN A 35 -27.61 -12.17 -5.42
N VAL A 36 -27.38 -11.12 -6.21
CA VAL A 36 -26.13 -10.90 -6.94
C VAL A 36 -25.00 -10.53 -5.99
N ILE A 37 -25.30 -9.73 -4.97
CA ILE A 37 -24.31 -9.26 -4.00
C ILE A 37 -24.14 -10.30 -2.89
N ASN A 38 -22.92 -10.81 -2.77
CA ASN A 38 -22.57 -11.83 -1.80
C ASN A 38 -21.58 -11.30 -0.77
N PHE A 39 -21.59 -11.90 0.42
CA PHE A 39 -20.67 -11.55 1.50
C PHE A 39 -19.97 -12.78 2.04
N LYS A 40 -18.65 -12.67 2.25
CA LYS A 40 -17.84 -13.66 2.97
C LYS A 40 -17.25 -13.07 4.24
N ASP A 41 -16.91 -13.93 5.18
CA ASP A 41 -16.13 -13.54 6.36
C ASP A 41 -14.67 -13.35 5.98
N TYR A 42 -13.96 -12.47 6.69
CA TYR A 42 -12.54 -12.25 6.45
C TYR A 42 -11.73 -13.49 6.83
N ASN A 43 -10.95 -14.01 5.88
CA ASN A 43 -10.04 -15.12 6.10
C ASN A 43 -8.59 -14.70 5.80
N PRO A 44 -7.75 -14.49 6.83
CA PRO A 44 -6.35 -14.10 6.64
C PRO A 44 -5.55 -15.07 5.78
N LEU A 45 -5.90 -16.37 5.80
CA LEU A 45 -5.18 -17.40 5.05
C LEU A 45 -5.30 -17.21 3.53
N GLU A 46 -6.37 -16.55 3.05
CA GLU A 46 -6.54 -16.24 1.62
C GLU A 46 -5.46 -15.28 1.11
N PHE A 47 -4.94 -14.43 1.98
CA PHE A 47 -3.97 -13.39 1.63
C PHE A 47 -2.55 -13.74 2.07
N GLU A 48 -2.34 -14.84 2.79
CA GLU A 48 -1.05 -15.16 3.39
C GLU A 48 0.05 -15.34 2.34
N THR A 49 -0.22 -16.09 1.28
CA THR A 49 0.75 -16.35 0.21
C THR A 49 1.12 -15.06 -0.53
N SER A 50 0.11 -14.24 -0.90
CA SER A 50 0.33 -12.99 -1.62
C SER A 50 1.05 -11.96 -0.74
N ASN A 51 0.71 -11.88 0.54
CA ASN A 51 1.35 -10.98 1.49
C ASN A 51 2.80 -11.38 1.79
N LYS A 52 3.10 -12.68 1.92
CA LYS A 52 4.48 -13.19 2.02
C LYS A 52 5.29 -12.86 0.77
N ALA A 53 4.71 -13.07 -0.41
CA ALA A 53 5.37 -12.73 -1.67
C ALA A 53 5.65 -11.22 -1.76
N ARG A 54 4.67 -10.38 -1.38
CA ARG A 54 4.83 -8.92 -1.34
C ARG A 54 5.91 -8.48 -0.36
N LEU A 55 5.95 -9.06 0.85
CA LEU A 55 6.96 -8.75 1.85
C LEU A 55 8.37 -9.10 1.35
N ASN A 56 8.53 -10.24 0.69
CA ASN A 56 9.82 -10.66 0.11
C ASN A 56 10.28 -9.70 -0.99
N GLU A 57 9.37 -9.33 -1.89
CA GLU A 57 9.66 -8.36 -2.96
C GLU A 57 10.00 -6.97 -2.38
N CYS A 58 9.26 -6.53 -1.36
CA CYS A 58 9.51 -5.29 -0.64
C CYS A 58 10.92 -5.25 -0.04
N LYS A 59 11.32 -6.32 0.69
CA LYS A 59 12.68 -6.46 1.25
C LYS A 59 13.74 -6.45 0.16
N TYR A 60 13.51 -7.17 -0.94
CA TYR A 60 14.42 -7.21 -2.09
C TYR A 60 14.61 -5.82 -2.73
N ARG A 61 13.52 -5.10 -2.98
CA ARG A 61 13.56 -3.73 -3.53
C ARG A 61 14.28 -2.77 -2.61
N TYR A 62 13.99 -2.81 -1.31
CA TYR A 62 14.62 -1.92 -0.35
C TYR A 62 16.13 -2.11 -0.26
N ASN A 63 16.63 -3.34 -0.43
CA ASN A 63 18.08 -3.61 -0.47
C ASN A 63 18.79 -2.91 -1.66
N GLN A 64 18.04 -2.47 -2.68
CA GLN A 64 18.60 -1.75 -3.83
C GLN A 64 18.70 -0.22 -3.60
N HIS A 65 18.40 0.30 -2.41
CA HIS A 65 18.42 1.74 -2.12
C HIS A 65 19.80 2.41 -2.35
N SER A 66 20.90 1.65 -2.37
CA SER A 66 22.24 2.13 -2.74
C SER A 66 22.29 2.76 -4.14
N ARG A 67 21.41 2.32 -5.05
CA ARG A 67 21.25 2.92 -6.39
C ARG A 67 20.77 4.37 -6.29
N VAL A 68 19.93 4.71 -5.32
CA VAL A 68 19.50 6.08 -5.07
C VAL A 68 20.70 6.95 -4.68
N LYS A 69 21.51 6.47 -3.71
CA LYS A 69 22.72 7.16 -3.21
C LYS A 69 23.68 7.49 -4.36
N LYS A 70 23.86 6.58 -5.33
CA LYS A 70 24.70 6.81 -6.52
C LYS A 70 24.26 8.03 -7.34
N TYR A 71 22.95 8.21 -7.56
CA TYR A 71 22.43 9.33 -8.36
C TYR A 71 22.36 10.64 -7.57
N VAL A 72 22.15 10.55 -6.24
CA VAL A 72 22.28 11.69 -5.32
C VAL A 72 23.68 12.29 -5.39
N LEU A 73 24.74 11.45 -5.28
CA LEU A 73 26.13 11.89 -5.37
C LEU A 73 26.49 12.55 -6.72
N ARG A 74 25.77 12.18 -7.79
CA ARG A 74 25.91 12.76 -9.13
C ARG A 74 25.07 14.02 -9.34
N LYS A 75 24.29 14.44 -8.34
CA LYS A 75 23.36 15.58 -8.42
C LYS A 75 22.31 15.42 -9.53
N GLN A 76 21.93 14.18 -9.82
CA GLN A 76 20.98 13.83 -10.87
C GLN A 76 19.58 13.67 -10.27
N TYR A 77 18.78 14.74 -10.31
CA TYR A 77 17.48 14.78 -9.62
C TYR A 77 16.48 13.75 -10.16
N LEU A 78 16.27 13.68 -11.47
CA LEU A 78 15.23 12.81 -12.05
C LEU A 78 15.53 11.33 -11.79
N GLU A 79 16.80 10.95 -11.93
CA GLU A 79 17.26 9.58 -11.70
C GLU A 79 17.19 9.24 -10.21
N SER A 80 17.69 10.12 -9.33
CA SER A 80 17.58 9.90 -7.89
C SER A 80 16.12 9.83 -7.43
N TYR A 81 15.24 10.69 -7.96
CA TYR A 81 13.80 10.67 -7.69
C TYR A 81 13.15 9.36 -8.16
N ALA A 82 13.41 8.92 -9.40
CA ALA A 82 12.86 7.69 -9.93
C ALA A 82 13.28 6.47 -9.10
N TYR A 83 14.57 6.40 -8.73
CA TYR A 83 15.08 5.33 -7.90
C TYR A 83 14.62 5.42 -6.43
N TYR A 84 14.44 6.62 -5.89
CA TYR A 84 13.89 6.83 -4.54
C TYR A 84 12.46 6.32 -4.44
N ASN A 85 11.61 6.65 -5.42
CA ASN A 85 10.24 6.15 -5.46
C ASN A 85 10.23 4.61 -5.47
N ARG A 86 11.01 4.01 -6.36
CA ARG A 86 11.02 2.56 -6.56
C ARG A 86 11.62 1.74 -5.41
N TYR A 87 12.71 2.23 -4.81
CA TYR A 87 13.50 1.45 -3.84
C TYR A 87 13.41 1.95 -2.41
N VAL A 88 12.71 3.06 -2.16
CA VAL A 88 12.52 3.59 -0.80
C VAL A 88 11.05 3.82 -0.50
N LEU A 89 10.36 4.65 -1.31
CA LEU A 89 8.97 5.01 -1.03
C LEU A 89 7.99 3.84 -1.22
N GLU A 90 8.07 3.14 -2.36
CA GLU A 90 7.24 1.97 -2.65
C GLU A 90 7.34 0.89 -1.56
N PRO A 91 8.55 0.47 -1.11
CA PRO A 91 8.67 -0.45 0.02
C PRO A 91 8.00 0.03 1.31
N LEU A 92 8.09 1.33 1.65
CA LEU A 92 7.39 1.87 2.84
C LEU A 92 5.86 1.75 2.69
N ILE A 93 5.34 2.00 1.50
CA ILE A 93 3.91 1.85 1.19
C ILE A 93 3.49 0.38 1.31
N ASP A 94 4.27 -0.54 0.76
CA ASP A 94 4.02 -1.98 0.84
C ASP A 94 3.96 -2.45 2.30
N LEU A 95 4.90 -2.03 3.16
CA LEU A 95 4.87 -2.39 4.58
C LEU A 95 3.65 -1.82 5.30
N LEU A 96 3.30 -0.57 5.06
CA LEU A 96 2.10 0.03 5.66
C LEU A 96 0.82 -0.71 5.22
N ARG A 97 0.74 -1.10 3.95
CA ARG A 97 -0.38 -1.90 3.45
C ARG A 97 -0.43 -3.28 4.09
N LEU A 98 0.70 -3.94 4.26
CA LEU A 98 0.77 -5.23 4.95
C LEU A 98 0.32 -5.13 6.41
N ILE A 99 0.66 -4.03 7.10
CA ILE A 99 0.29 -3.81 8.52
C ILE A 99 -1.19 -3.47 8.67
N TYR A 100 -1.70 -2.52 7.88
CA TYR A 100 -3.03 -1.92 8.12
C TYR A 100 -4.13 -2.46 7.20
N THR A 101 -3.77 -2.92 5.99
CA THR A 101 -4.75 -3.35 4.98
C THR A 101 -4.29 -4.61 4.23
N PRO A 102 -4.06 -5.74 4.92
CA PRO A 102 -3.48 -6.95 4.33
C PRO A 102 -4.35 -7.61 3.24
N ALA A 103 -5.64 -7.29 3.17
CA ALA A 103 -6.53 -7.74 2.09
C ALA A 103 -6.41 -6.91 0.79
N ASN A 104 -5.73 -5.75 0.86
CA ASN A 104 -5.67 -4.75 -0.20
C ASN A 104 -4.22 -4.26 -0.40
N THR A 105 -3.25 -5.18 -0.42
CA THR A 105 -1.81 -4.82 -0.51
C THR A 105 -1.39 -4.32 -1.89
N ASP A 106 -2.20 -4.55 -2.90
CA ASP A 106 -2.04 -4.09 -4.28
C ASP A 106 -2.58 -2.67 -4.51
N TYR A 107 -3.30 -2.08 -3.57
CA TYR A 107 -3.91 -0.75 -3.70
C TYR A 107 -2.90 0.40 -3.74
N TYR A 108 -1.61 0.15 -3.47
CA TYR A 108 -0.57 1.19 -3.47
C TYR A 108 -1.01 2.44 -2.67
N LEU A 109 -1.00 3.65 -3.24
CA LEU A 109 -1.47 4.89 -2.60
C LEU A 109 -2.99 5.12 -2.68
N ILE A 110 -3.75 4.26 -3.37
CA ILE A 110 -5.18 4.45 -3.60
C ILE A 110 -5.93 4.47 -2.26
N HIS A 111 -6.60 5.60 -1.98
CA HIS A 111 -7.32 5.87 -0.73
C HIS A 111 -6.49 5.75 0.57
N ILE A 112 -5.15 5.76 0.48
CA ILE A 112 -4.27 5.47 1.62
C ILE A 112 -4.52 6.36 2.84
N SER A 113 -4.86 7.63 2.63
CA SER A 113 -5.16 8.59 3.71
C SER A 113 -6.39 8.26 4.54
N HIS A 114 -7.32 7.47 3.98
CA HIS A 114 -8.51 7.00 4.70
C HIS A 114 -8.27 5.65 5.39
N HIS A 115 -7.30 4.88 4.89
CA HIS A 115 -7.08 3.50 5.34
C HIS A 115 -6.07 3.41 6.49
N LEU A 116 -5.15 4.38 6.59
CA LEU A 116 -4.07 4.38 7.59
C LEU A 116 -4.37 5.38 8.72
N PRO A 117 -3.80 5.17 9.92
CA PRO A 117 -3.81 6.19 10.97
C PRO A 117 -3.17 7.49 10.50
N GLN A 118 -3.72 8.63 10.91
CA GLN A 118 -3.25 9.96 10.49
C GLN A 118 -1.75 10.18 10.76
N SER A 119 -1.20 9.59 11.83
CA SER A 119 0.22 9.64 12.15
C SER A 119 1.10 8.98 11.08
N GLU A 120 0.69 7.82 10.57
CA GLU A 120 1.41 7.10 9.52
C GLU A 120 1.26 7.78 8.16
N VAL A 121 0.06 8.32 7.87
CA VAL A 121 -0.19 9.15 6.67
C VAL A 121 0.74 10.36 6.65
N SER A 122 0.85 11.08 7.77
CA SER A 122 1.69 12.28 7.89
C SER A 122 3.18 11.95 7.69
N LYS A 123 3.65 10.81 8.22
CA LYS A 123 5.02 10.33 7.96
C LYS A 123 5.22 9.96 6.50
N LEU A 124 4.28 9.24 5.88
CA LEU A 124 4.38 8.85 4.49
C LEU A 124 4.43 10.07 3.55
N GLU A 125 3.61 11.09 3.82
CA GLU A 125 3.65 12.35 3.09
C GLU A 125 5.00 13.05 3.22
N PHE A 126 5.61 13.04 4.40
CA PHE A 126 6.96 13.57 4.60
C PHE A 126 7.97 12.87 3.68
N PHE A 127 7.91 11.55 3.51
CA PHE A 127 8.80 10.85 2.58
C PHE A 127 8.46 11.14 1.11
N ALA A 128 7.18 11.22 0.76
CA ALA A 128 6.73 11.43 -0.62
C ALA A 128 7.00 12.84 -1.18
N LYS A 129 6.93 13.89 -0.34
CA LYS A 129 7.03 15.31 -0.76
C LYS A 129 8.47 15.76 -1.02
N ILE A 130 9.15 15.18 -2.00
CA ILE A 130 10.56 15.46 -2.33
C ILE A 130 10.65 16.70 -3.22
N THR A 131 11.50 17.67 -2.86
CA THR A 131 11.71 18.91 -3.63
C THR A 131 13.13 19.10 -4.13
N SER A 132 14.09 18.34 -3.60
CA SER A 132 15.50 18.49 -3.95
C SER A 132 16.29 17.18 -3.82
N VAL A 133 17.49 17.14 -4.40
CA VAL A 133 18.43 16.02 -4.19
C VAL A 133 18.86 15.91 -2.72
N LYS A 134 18.95 17.04 -2.02
CA LYS A 134 19.28 17.09 -0.60
C LYS A 134 18.19 16.44 0.25
N ASP A 135 16.92 16.65 -0.10
CA ASP A 135 15.80 15.98 0.58
C ASP A 135 15.91 14.46 0.44
N ILE A 136 16.27 13.98 -0.75
CA ILE A 136 16.47 12.54 -1.01
C ILE A 136 17.60 12.00 -0.14
N GLU A 137 18.73 12.71 -0.06
CA GLU A 137 19.89 12.33 0.75
C GLU A 137 19.51 12.16 2.23
N GLU A 138 18.86 13.16 2.82
CA GLU A 138 18.45 13.15 4.23
C GLU A 138 17.40 12.08 4.51
N ARG A 139 16.43 11.92 3.60
CA ARG A 139 15.30 11.01 3.81
C ARG A 139 15.65 9.54 3.63
N ILE A 140 16.69 9.18 2.90
CA ILE A 140 17.11 7.76 2.80
C ILE A 140 17.45 7.21 4.18
N THR A 141 18.22 7.95 4.99
CA THR A 141 18.60 7.52 6.34
C THR A 141 17.40 7.43 7.27
N LEU A 142 16.48 8.40 7.19
CA LEU A 142 15.25 8.37 7.99
C LEU A 142 14.30 7.24 7.56
N ALA A 143 14.23 6.97 6.26
CA ALA A 143 13.44 5.88 5.70
C ALA A 143 13.99 4.52 6.13
N GLU A 144 15.32 4.36 6.23
CA GLU A 144 15.95 3.12 6.69
C GLU A 144 15.58 2.79 8.13
N LYS A 145 15.61 3.80 9.00
CA LYS A 145 15.13 3.63 10.37
C LYS A 145 13.66 3.24 10.40
N TRP A 146 12.80 3.97 9.69
CA TRP A 146 11.36 3.69 9.72
C TRP A 146 11.00 2.35 9.05
N PHE A 147 11.69 1.95 8.00
CA PHE A 147 11.55 0.64 7.36
C PHE A 147 11.84 -0.49 8.36
N GLY A 148 12.92 -0.37 9.14
CA GLY A 148 13.23 -1.31 10.22
C GLY A 148 12.11 -1.36 11.28
N GLU A 149 11.64 -0.21 11.74
CA GLU A 149 10.53 -0.12 12.69
C GLU A 149 9.23 -0.77 12.17
N LEU A 150 8.93 -0.63 10.88
CA LEU A 150 7.75 -1.23 10.26
C LEU A 150 7.90 -2.74 10.11
N LEU A 151 9.09 -3.24 9.78
CA LEU A 151 9.37 -4.68 9.74
C LEU A 151 9.20 -5.32 11.11
N GLU A 152 9.71 -4.71 12.18
CA GLU A 152 9.55 -5.21 13.55
C GLU A 152 8.08 -5.29 13.98
N ARG A 153 7.19 -4.45 13.41
CA ARG A 153 5.75 -4.51 13.68
C ARG A 153 5.07 -5.69 12.98
N LEU A 154 5.57 -6.12 11.83
CA LEU A 154 5.03 -7.26 11.09
C LEU A 154 5.46 -8.61 11.69
N ASP A 155 6.61 -8.66 12.35
CA ASP A 155 7.13 -9.87 12.99
C ASP A 155 6.52 -10.13 14.39
N ARG A 156 5.68 -9.23 14.90
CA ARG A 156 4.95 -9.34 16.18
C ARG A 156 3.54 -9.87 15.99
#